data_AF-A0A2X3EI17-F1
#
_entry.id   AF-A0A2X3EI17-F1
#
_cell.length_a   1.000
_cell.length_b   1.000
_cell.length_c   1.000
_cell.angle_alpha   90.00
_cell.angle_beta   90.00
_cell.angle_gamma   90.00
#
_symmetry.space_group_name_H-M   'P 1'
#
loop_
_entity.id
_entity.type
_entity.pdbx_description
1 polymer ?
#
loop_
_entity_poly.entity_id
_entity_poly.type
_entity_poly.pdbx_seq_one_letter_code
_entity_poly.pdbx_strand_id
1 'polypeptide(L)'
;MGWVRTKALTMEQPSAPSLTRWLFAGVLMAIIGVLLFILHASGTVKILSVINIWWVSLMPAGCWLLIFCLRCYLWTGMLKAQSVLLKEAEYGQQRWEDWRALAAVLGSAVLLPDHISAAHWGSERPQQYGLTRRINYLPVEEPVQLSAMHALLTSIEERVQCLPEELPLYVTLITDNPSPELTSSFSNLWKEHIPGRAVPD
;
A
#
# COMPACT_ATOMS: atom_id res chain seq x y z
N MET A 1 22.06 -5.70 4.39
CA MET A 1 21.60 -4.37 3.98
C MET A 1 20.08 -4.35 4.11
N GLY A 2 19.55 -3.57 5.04
CA GLY A 2 18.13 -3.61 5.38
C GLY A 2 17.29 -2.85 4.36
N TRP A 3 16.32 -3.53 3.74
CA TRP A 3 15.30 -2.90 2.91
C TRP A 3 14.62 -1.77 3.71
N VAL A 4 14.87 -0.51 3.33
CA VAL A 4 14.23 0.66 3.93
C VAL A 4 12.91 0.85 3.22
N ARG A 5 11.80 0.52 3.89
CA ARG A 5 10.46 0.70 3.34
C ARG A 5 10.18 2.19 3.16
N THR A 6 9.82 2.58 1.94
CA THR A 6 9.25 3.90 1.65
C THR A 6 7.87 3.99 2.30
N LYS A 7 7.70 4.85 3.31
CA LYS A 7 6.40 5.05 3.96
C LYS A 7 5.41 5.56 2.91
N ALA A 8 4.19 5.01 2.93
CA ALA A 8 3.12 5.46 2.04
C ALA A 8 2.88 6.96 2.25
N LEU A 9 2.71 7.72 1.15
CA LEU A 9 2.34 9.12 1.19
C LEU A 9 1.07 9.27 2.02
N THR A 10 1.22 9.82 3.22
CA THR A 10 0.10 10.11 4.09
C THR A 10 -0.56 11.36 3.52
N MET A 11 -1.81 11.24 3.06
CA MET A 11 -2.56 12.39 2.57
C MET A 11 -2.59 13.48 3.64
N GLU A 12 -2.40 14.71 3.19
CA GLU A 12 -2.40 15.91 4.02
C GLU A 12 -3.68 15.97 4.86
N GLN A 13 -3.53 16.25 6.15
CA GLN A 13 -4.65 16.32 7.07
C GLN A 13 -5.62 17.40 6.59
N PRO A 14 -6.93 17.10 6.47
CA PRO A 14 -7.89 18.11 6.07
C PRO A 14 -7.82 19.27 7.09
N SER A 15 -8.06 20.49 6.62
CA SER A 15 -7.96 21.71 7.44
C SER A 15 -9.23 21.96 8.24
N ALA A 16 -9.11 22.03 9.57
CA ALA A 16 -10.26 22.11 10.48
C ALA A 16 -11.21 23.24 10.09
N PRO A 17 -12.54 23.02 10.05
CA PRO A 17 -13.49 24.11 9.88
C PRO A 17 -13.28 25.08 11.03
N SER A 18 -13.05 26.35 10.70
CA SER A 18 -12.83 27.40 11.70
C SER A 18 -14.11 27.65 12.49
N LEU A 19 -14.22 26.95 13.63
CA LEU A 19 -15.41 26.95 14.49
C LEU A 19 -15.78 28.37 14.94
N THR A 20 -14.77 29.20 15.20
CA THR A 20 -14.91 30.62 15.53
C THR A 20 -15.58 31.43 14.41
N ARG A 21 -15.16 31.25 13.16
CA ARG A 21 -15.73 31.96 12.00
C ARG A 21 -17.18 31.59 11.76
N TRP A 22 -17.52 30.32 11.95
CA TRP A 22 -18.90 29.84 11.84
C TRP A 22 -19.78 30.40 12.97
N LEU A 23 -19.29 30.41 14.21
CA LEU A 23 -19.99 31.01 15.35
C LEU A 23 -20.31 32.50 15.11
N PHE A 24 -19.34 33.30 14.66
CA PHE A 24 -19.59 34.71 14.33
C PHE A 24 -20.63 34.89 13.22
N ALA A 25 -20.59 34.03 12.20
CA ALA A 25 -21.62 34.04 11.15
C ALA A 25 -23.02 33.69 11.71
N GLY A 26 -23.11 32.76 12.65
CA GLY A 26 -24.37 32.41 13.32
C GLY A 26 -24.94 33.56 14.14
N VAL A 27 -24.10 34.24 14.91
CA VAL A 27 -24.49 35.46 15.66
C VAL A 27 -25.00 36.54 14.71
N LEU A 28 -24.33 36.76 13.58
CA LEU A 28 -24.77 37.73 12.58
C LEU A 28 -26.13 37.35 11.97
N MET A 29 -26.35 36.07 11.65
CA MET A 29 -27.63 35.59 11.11
C MET A 29 -28.77 35.70 12.13
N ALA A 30 -28.49 35.51 13.42
CA ALA A 30 -29.46 35.76 14.49
C ALA A 30 -29.83 37.25 14.58
N ILE A 31 -28.83 38.15 14.52
CA ILE A 31 -29.06 39.60 14.50
C ILE A 31 -29.94 39.99 13.30
N ILE A 32 -29.63 39.48 12.10
CA ILE A 32 -30.44 39.70 10.89
C ILE A 32 -31.87 39.20 11.08
N GLY A 33 -32.07 38.02 11.68
CA GLY A 33 -33.39 37.48 12.00
C GLY A 33 -34.20 38.39 12.93
N VAL A 34 -33.56 38.97 13.96
CA VAL A 34 -34.19 39.94 14.87
C VAL A 34 -34.54 41.24 14.15
N LEU A 35 -33.64 41.77 13.32
CA LEU A 35 -33.90 42.97 12.49
C LEU A 35 -35.08 42.76 11.55
N LEU A 36 -35.15 41.60 10.89
CA LEU A 36 -36.26 41.21 10.02
C LEU A 36 -37.57 41.07 10.80
N PHE A 37 -37.52 40.54 12.03
CA PHE A 37 -38.68 40.46 12.91
C PHE A 37 -39.20 41.86 13.26
N ILE A 38 -38.32 42.78 13.67
CA ILE A 38 -38.70 44.16 14.00
C ILE A 38 -39.27 44.88 12.77
N LEU A 39 -38.66 44.72 11.60
CA LEU A 39 -39.10 45.34 10.35
C LEU A 39 -40.44 44.79 9.86
N HIS A 40 -40.71 43.50 10.09
CA HIS A 40 -42.00 42.88 9.81
C HIS A 40 -43.07 43.40 10.77
N ALA A 41 -42.78 43.41 12.07
CA ALA A 41 -43.67 43.89 13.11
C ALA A 41 -43.99 45.39 13.00
N SER A 42 -43.06 46.21 12.46
CA SER A 42 -43.28 47.64 12.26
C SER A 42 -44.21 47.97 11.09
N GLY A 43 -44.56 46.99 10.24
CA GLY A 43 -45.48 47.16 9.12
C GLY A 43 -44.97 48.09 8.01
N THR A 44 -43.69 48.48 8.06
CA THR A 44 -43.10 49.50 7.16
C THR A 44 -42.95 48.97 5.73
N VAL A 45 -42.79 47.67 5.55
CA VAL A 45 -42.59 47.02 4.24
C VAL A 45 -43.77 46.08 3.93
N LYS A 46 -44.70 46.54 3.07
CA LYS A 46 -45.92 45.80 2.69
C LYS A 46 -45.68 44.42 2.04
N ILE A 47 -44.50 44.20 1.47
CA ILE A 47 -44.14 42.91 0.85
C ILE A 47 -43.82 41.85 1.92
N LEU A 48 -43.20 42.24 3.04
CA LEU A 48 -42.86 41.32 4.13
C LEU A 48 -44.12 40.88 4.90
N SER A 49 -45.10 41.76 5.06
CA SER A 49 -46.33 41.49 5.83
C SER A 49 -47.22 40.41 5.22
N VAL A 50 -47.03 40.04 3.95
CA VAL A 50 -47.77 38.96 3.28
C VAL A 50 -47.27 37.57 3.70
N ILE A 51 -46.01 37.48 4.15
CA ILE A 51 -45.36 36.22 4.55
C ILE A 51 -45.42 36.08 6.08
N ASN A 52 -45.56 34.85 6.58
CA ASN A 52 -45.58 34.58 8.02
C ASN A 52 -44.28 35.07 8.70
N ILE A 53 -44.44 35.86 9.77
CA ILE A 53 -43.36 36.47 10.55
C ILE A 53 -42.31 35.45 11.06
N TRP A 54 -42.75 34.25 11.43
CA TRP A 54 -41.89 33.18 11.89
C TRP A 54 -41.01 32.65 10.76
N TRP A 55 -41.56 32.50 9.55
CA TRP A 55 -40.78 32.07 8.39
C TRP A 55 -39.74 33.13 7.99
N VAL A 56 -40.09 34.41 8.02
CA VAL A 56 -39.18 35.50 7.66
C VAL A 56 -38.03 35.66 8.66
N SER A 57 -38.31 35.56 9.95
CA SER A 57 -37.32 35.77 11.01
C SER A 57 -36.46 34.54 11.30
N LEU A 58 -37.02 33.33 11.19
CA LEU A 58 -36.32 32.09 11.53
C LEU A 58 -35.52 31.51 10.36
N MET A 59 -35.87 31.83 9.11
CA MET A 59 -35.19 31.34 7.90
C MET A 59 -33.67 31.56 7.91
N PRO A 60 -33.14 32.77 8.19
CA PRO A 60 -31.70 33.01 8.15
C PRO A 60 -30.93 32.13 9.15
N ALA A 61 -31.42 32.02 10.38
CA ALA A 61 -30.81 31.19 11.42
C ALA A 61 -30.93 29.70 11.10
N GLY A 62 -32.08 29.25 10.59
CA GLY A 62 -32.31 27.87 10.16
C GLY A 62 -31.40 27.45 9.00
N CYS A 63 -31.29 28.29 7.97
CA CYS A 63 -30.40 28.06 6.83
C CYS A 63 -28.93 27.98 7.26
N TRP A 64 -28.49 28.88 8.14
CA TRP A 64 -27.13 28.84 8.69
C TRP A 64 -26.85 27.53 9.45
N LEU A 65 -27.79 27.11 10.32
CA LEU A 65 -27.64 25.89 11.12
C LEU A 65 -27.55 24.64 10.22
N LEU A 66 -28.41 24.54 9.20
CA LEU A 66 -28.37 23.42 8.26
C LEU A 66 -27.04 23.34 7.50
N ILE A 67 -26.54 24.47 7.00
CA ILE A 67 -25.25 24.53 6.29
C ILE A 67 -24.10 24.14 7.25
N PHE A 68 -24.13 24.62 8.49
CA PHE A 68 -23.15 24.27 9.51
C PHE A 68 -23.16 22.77 9.83
N CYS A 69 -24.34 22.19 10.07
CA CYS A 69 -24.51 20.77 10.33
C CYS A 69 -24.01 19.91 9.16
N LEU A 70 -24.34 20.29 7.92
CA LEU A 70 -23.84 19.60 6.73
C LEU A 70 -22.32 19.65 6.64
N ARG A 71 -21.71 20.82 6.92
CA ARG A 71 -20.26 20.98 6.90
C ARG A 71 -19.56 20.14 7.97
N CYS A 72 -20.14 20.08 9.17
CA CYS A 72 -19.68 19.21 10.26
C CYS A 72 -19.81 17.73 9.90
N TYR A 73 -20.93 17.31 9.29
CA TYR A 73 -21.12 15.93 8.85
C TYR A 73 -20.04 15.51 7.84
N LEU A 74 -19.84 16.30 6.78
CA LEU A 74 -18.80 16.05 5.77
C LEU A 74 -17.40 15.99 6.40
N TRP A 75 -17.12 16.91 7.33
CA TRP A 75 -15.86 16.95 8.06
C TRP A 75 -15.60 15.67 8.88
N THR A 76 -16.60 15.22 9.63
CA THR A 76 -16.47 13.99 10.45
C THR A 76 -16.28 12.74 9.58
N GLY A 77 -16.89 12.69 8.38
CA GLY A 77 -16.66 11.62 7.41
C GLY A 77 -15.18 11.55 6.97
N MET A 78 -14.59 12.70 6.62
CA MET A 78 -13.18 12.77 6.24
C MET A 78 -12.23 12.38 7.38
N LEU A 79 -12.50 12.84 8.61
CA LEU A 79 -11.70 12.48 9.79
C LEU A 79 -11.70 10.97 10.03
N LYS A 80 -12.86 10.31 9.90
CA LYS A 80 -12.96 8.86 10.06
C LYS A 80 -12.12 8.12 9.02
N ALA A 81 -12.21 8.50 7.75
CA ALA A 81 -11.42 7.90 6.68
C ALA A 81 -9.91 8.02 6.95
N GLN A 82 -9.43 9.20 7.35
CA GLN A 82 -8.03 9.40 7.67
C GLN A 82 -7.59 8.56 8.89
N SER A 83 -8.43 8.46 9.92
CA SER A 83 -8.11 7.66 11.11
C SER A 83 -7.98 6.17 10.81
N VAL A 84 -8.75 5.66 9.84
CA VAL A 84 -8.64 4.27 9.36
C VAL A 84 -7.33 4.09 8.61
N LEU A 85 -7.00 4.98 7.68
CA LEU A 85 -5.75 4.91 6.91
C LEU A 85 -4.51 4.97 7.81
N LEU A 86 -4.53 5.81 8.85
CA LEU A 86 -3.42 5.89 9.82
C LEU A 86 -3.27 4.59 10.60
N LYS A 87 -4.38 4.02 11.09
CA LYS A 87 -4.36 2.74 11.82
C LYS A 87 -3.88 1.59 10.93
N GLU A 88 -4.32 1.54 9.68
CA GLU A 88 -3.88 0.52 8.72
C GLU A 88 -2.39 0.69 8.37
N ALA A 89 -1.91 1.92 8.24
CA ALA A 89 -0.49 2.19 8.00
C ALA A 89 0.38 1.75 9.18
N GLU A 90 -0.04 2.05 10.41
CA GLU A 90 0.64 1.62 11.64
C GLU A 90 0.62 0.10 11.80
N TYR A 91 -0.54 -0.53 11.61
CA TYR A 91 -0.67 -1.98 11.63
C TYR A 91 0.21 -2.66 10.58
N GLY A 92 0.22 -2.14 9.35
CA GLY A 92 1.08 -2.63 8.28
C GLY A 92 2.58 -2.43 8.57
N GLN A 93 2.94 -1.40 9.33
CA GLN A 93 4.31 -1.19 9.78
C GLN A 93 4.70 -2.20 10.86
N GLN A 94 3.84 -2.44 11.84
CA GLN A 94 4.09 -3.43 12.89
C GLN A 94 4.23 -4.83 12.30
N ARG A 95 3.31 -5.24 11.41
CA ARG A 95 3.41 -6.51 10.68
C ARG A 95 4.69 -6.64 9.86
N TRP A 96 5.16 -5.55 9.27
CA TRP A 96 6.42 -5.54 8.52
C TRP A 96 7.62 -5.70 9.45
N GLU A 97 7.61 -5.05 10.61
CA GLU A 97 8.67 -5.17 11.62
C GLU A 97 8.71 -6.58 12.22
N ASP A 98 7.55 -7.15 12.55
CA ASP A 98 7.43 -8.54 13.01
C ASP A 98 7.93 -9.52 11.95
N TRP A 99 7.55 -9.32 10.68
CA TRP A 99 8.03 -10.16 9.58
C TRP A 99 9.54 -10.02 9.37
N ARG A 100 10.07 -8.79 9.42
CA ARG A 100 11.50 -8.52 9.29
C ARG A 100 12.32 -9.11 10.44
N ALA A 101 11.75 -9.19 11.64
CA ALA A 101 12.37 -9.85 12.79
C ALA A 101 12.51 -11.37 12.58
N LEU A 102 11.63 -11.97 11.79
CA LEU A 102 11.60 -13.42 11.52
C LEU A 102 12.25 -13.81 10.19
N ALA A 103 12.40 -12.89 9.24
CA ALA A 103 12.87 -13.20 7.89
C ALA A 103 14.01 -12.29 7.44
N ALA A 104 15.20 -12.87 7.29
CA ALA A 104 16.30 -12.28 6.54
C ALA A 104 16.41 -13.00 5.20
N VAL A 105 16.12 -12.29 4.10
CA VAL A 105 16.40 -12.80 2.76
C VAL A 105 17.91 -12.68 2.53
N LEU A 106 18.61 -13.81 2.62
CA LEU A 106 20.07 -13.88 2.49
C LEU A 106 20.53 -13.87 1.03
N GLY A 107 19.66 -14.28 0.10
CA GLY A 107 19.90 -14.26 -1.33
C GLY A 107 18.61 -14.48 -2.12
N SER A 108 18.56 -13.90 -3.31
CA SER A 108 17.51 -14.15 -4.30
C SER A 108 18.17 -14.24 -5.66
N ALA A 109 17.93 -15.34 -6.37
CA ALA A 109 18.40 -15.52 -7.74
C ALA A 109 17.20 -15.75 -8.65
N VAL A 110 17.17 -15.04 -9.77
CA VAL A 110 16.14 -15.19 -10.79
C VAL A 110 16.85 -15.32 -12.13
N LEU A 111 16.57 -16.41 -12.85
CA LEU A 111 17.01 -16.61 -14.21
C LEU A 111 15.92 -16.11 -15.15
N LEU A 112 16.20 -15.03 -15.89
CA LEU A 112 15.32 -14.48 -16.90
C LEU A 112 15.90 -14.73 -18.30
N PRO A 113 15.07 -14.83 -19.36
CA PRO A 113 15.56 -14.81 -20.73
C PRO A 113 16.48 -13.60 -20.97
N ASP A 114 17.47 -13.72 -21.83
CA ASP A 114 18.39 -12.62 -22.20
C ASP A 114 19.27 -12.06 -21.05
N HIS A 115 19.61 -12.91 -20.06
CA HIS A 115 20.47 -12.53 -18.93
C HIS A 115 19.98 -11.30 -18.16
N ILE A 116 18.67 -11.07 -18.13
CA ILE A 116 18.11 -9.92 -17.39
C ILE A 116 18.32 -10.16 -15.90
N SER A 117 19.13 -9.31 -15.29
CA SER A 117 19.22 -9.21 -13.83
C SER A 117 18.97 -7.78 -13.39
N ALA A 118 18.56 -7.59 -12.12
CA ALA A 118 18.29 -6.28 -11.55
C ALA A 118 19.51 -5.32 -11.68
N ALA A 119 20.73 -5.86 -11.68
CA ALA A 119 21.96 -5.10 -11.87
C ALA A 119 22.10 -4.48 -13.28
N HIS A 120 21.43 -5.05 -14.29
CA HIS A 120 21.50 -4.56 -15.67
C HIS A 120 20.25 -3.78 -16.09
N TRP A 121 19.45 -3.32 -15.12
CA TRP A 121 18.27 -2.51 -15.38
C TRP A 121 18.69 -1.13 -15.89
N GLY A 122 18.35 -0.79 -17.14
CA GLY A 122 18.64 0.52 -17.75
C GLY A 122 19.68 0.53 -18.88
N SER A 123 20.33 -0.60 -19.19
CA SER A 123 21.12 -0.73 -20.43
C SER A 123 20.20 -0.65 -21.65
N GLU A 124 20.54 0.15 -22.67
CA GLU A 124 19.80 0.17 -23.94
C GLU A 124 19.75 -1.24 -24.55
N ARG A 125 18.55 -1.69 -24.88
CA ARG A 125 18.30 -3.01 -25.48
C ARG A 125 17.29 -2.86 -26.60
N PRO A 126 17.38 -3.72 -27.62
CA PRO A 126 16.38 -3.74 -28.69
C PRO A 126 14.98 -3.97 -28.10
N GLN A 127 14.02 -3.21 -28.60
CA GLN A 127 12.60 -3.30 -28.24
C GLN A 127 12.03 -4.64 -28.74
N GLN A 128 11.50 -5.47 -27.84
CA GLN A 128 11.15 -6.87 -28.11
C GLN A 128 9.68 -7.21 -27.75
N TYR A 129 8.73 -6.30 -27.99
CA TYR A 129 7.32 -6.53 -27.65
C TYR A 129 6.69 -7.69 -28.44
N GLY A 130 5.93 -8.55 -27.76
CA GLY A 130 5.07 -9.57 -28.37
C GLY A 130 5.74 -10.92 -28.70
N LEU A 131 7.02 -11.11 -28.36
CA LEU A 131 7.74 -12.36 -28.60
C LEU A 131 7.83 -13.21 -27.33
N THR A 132 7.45 -14.48 -27.39
CA THR A 132 7.71 -15.45 -26.31
C THR A 132 9.21 -15.77 -26.27
N ARG A 133 9.87 -15.42 -25.17
CA ARG A 133 11.32 -15.65 -24.99
C ARG A 133 11.55 -16.85 -24.08
N ARG A 134 12.55 -17.65 -24.42
CA ARG A 134 13.00 -18.79 -23.62
C ARG A 134 14.43 -18.54 -23.14
N ILE A 135 14.75 -19.09 -21.98
CA ILE A 135 16.12 -19.15 -21.48
C ILE A 135 16.92 -20.06 -22.42
N ASN A 136 17.91 -19.51 -23.11
CA ASN A 136 18.71 -20.19 -24.14
C ASN A 136 20.20 -20.26 -23.82
N TYR A 137 20.60 -19.76 -22.66
CA TYR A 137 22.00 -19.72 -22.21
C TYR A 137 22.33 -20.83 -21.20
N LEU A 138 21.42 -21.80 -21.02
CA LEU A 138 21.68 -23.01 -20.25
C LEU A 138 22.38 -24.05 -21.15
N PRO A 139 23.31 -24.86 -20.62
CA PRO A 139 23.95 -25.94 -21.37
C PRO A 139 22.92 -26.87 -22.02
N VAL A 140 23.15 -27.20 -23.29
CA VAL A 140 22.25 -28.01 -24.12
C VAL A 140 22.44 -29.51 -23.86
N GLU A 141 23.57 -29.90 -23.26
CA GLU A 141 23.90 -31.31 -23.01
C GLU A 141 23.05 -31.96 -21.91
N GLU A 142 22.43 -31.16 -21.05
CA GLU A 142 21.62 -31.63 -19.92
C GLU A 142 20.13 -31.28 -20.07
N PRO A 143 19.22 -32.01 -19.39
CA PRO A 143 17.83 -31.61 -19.29
C PRO A 143 17.72 -30.18 -18.78
N VAL A 144 16.96 -29.32 -19.46
CA VAL A 144 16.84 -27.88 -19.15
C VAL A 144 16.54 -27.60 -17.67
N GLN A 145 15.76 -28.48 -17.03
CA GLN A 145 15.41 -28.39 -15.60
C GLN A 145 16.62 -28.59 -14.68
N LEU A 146 17.52 -29.51 -15.05
CA LEU A 146 18.73 -29.84 -14.29
C LEU A 146 19.75 -28.70 -14.44
N SER A 147 19.98 -28.23 -15.68
CA SER A 147 20.81 -27.06 -15.95
C SER A 147 20.33 -25.80 -15.21
N ALA A 148 19.02 -25.57 -15.17
CA ALA A 148 18.42 -24.45 -14.44
C ALA A 148 18.62 -24.59 -12.93
N MET A 149 18.40 -25.79 -12.39
CA MET A 149 18.58 -26.08 -10.97
C MET A 149 20.04 -25.94 -10.52
N HIS A 150 20.98 -26.43 -11.33
CA HIS A 150 22.42 -26.24 -11.13
C HIS A 150 22.74 -24.74 -11.07
N ALA A 151 22.36 -23.96 -12.08
CA ALA A 151 22.62 -22.52 -12.11
C ALA A 151 22.01 -21.77 -10.90
N LEU A 152 20.81 -22.16 -10.45
CA LEU A 152 20.18 -21.59 -9.26
C LEU A 152 20.94 -21.96 -7.98
N LEU A 153 21.33 -23.23 -7.81
CA LEU A 153 22.08 -23.69 -6.65
C LEU A 153 23.46 -23.02 -6.56
N THR A 154 24.20 -22.94 -7.66
CA THR A 154 25.49 -22.23 -7.72
C THR A 154 25.35 -20.77 -7.29
N SER A 155 24.26 -20.11 -7.67
CA SER A 155 24.06 -18.69 -7.34
C SER A 155 23.78 -18.41 -5.85
N ILE A 156 23.31 -19.42 -5.11
CA ILE A 156 23.03 -19.29 -3.67
C ILE A 156 24.08 -19.99 -2.80
N GLU A 157 25.00 -20.75 -3.41
CA GLU A 157 26.02 -21.56 -2.74
C GLU A 157 26.78 -20.78 -1.66
N GLU A 158 27.38 -19.65 -2.03
CA GLU A 158 28.14 -18.78 -1.11
C GLU A 158 27.28 -18.33 0.08
N ARG A 159 26.00 -18.01 -0.17
CA ARG A 159 25.07 -17.53 0.87
C ARG A 159 24.66 -18.65 1.83
N VAL A 160 24.51 -19.86 1.33
CA VAL A 160 24.18 -21.04 2.15
C VAL A 160 25.41 -21.49 2.95
N GLN A 161 26.61 -21.38 2.38
CA GLN A 161 27.86 -21.67 3.11
C GLN A 161 28.12 -20.67 4.26
N CYS A 162 27.71 -19.41 4.12
CA CYS A 162 27.78 -18.43 5.22
C CYS A 162 26.82 -18.70 6.38
N LEU A 163 25.84 -19.60 6.23
CA LEU A 163 24.92 -19.95 7.32
C LEU A 163 25.62 -20.89 8.34
N PRO A 164 25.20 -20.90 9.61
CA PRO A 164 25.63 -21.90 10.58
C PRO A 164 25.22 -23.31 10.15
N GLU A 165 26.13 -24.28 10.26
CA GLU A 165 25.90 -25.68 9.83
C GLU A 165 24.76 -26.36 10.59
N GLU A 166 24.56 -25.98 11.86
CA GLU A 166 23.54 -26.50 12.78
C GLU A 166 22.11 -26.06 12.43
N LEU A 167 21.95 -25.09 11.52
CA LEU A 167 20.64 -24.56 11.16
C LEU A 167 19.93 -25.51 10.20
N PRO A 168 18.74 -26.06 10.56
CA PRO A 168 17.96 -26.87 9.64
C PRO A 168 17.51 -26.02 8.45
N LEU A 169 17.71 -26.56 7.25
CA LEU A 169 17.29 -25.94 6.01
C LEU A 169 16.06 -26.66 5.47
N TYR A 170 15.08 -25.88 5.02
CA TYR A 170 13.88 -26.37 4.36
C TYR A 170 13.88 -25.83 2.94
N VAL A 171 13.66 -26.72 1.95
CA VAL A 171 13.66 -26.31 0.55
C VAL A 171 12.34 -26.72 -0.09
N THR A 172 11.60 -25.73 -0.57
CA THR A 172 10.39 -25.98 -1.34
C THR A 172 10.67 -25.83 -2.82
N LEU A 173 10.59 -26.94 -3.56
CA LEU A 173 10.74 -26.95 -5.00
C LEU A 173 9.38 -26.70 -5.67
N ILE A 174 9.27 -25.60 -6.42
CA ILE A 174 8.06 -25.23 -7.14
C ILE A 174 8.36 -25.33 -8.64
N THR A 175 7.59 -26.16 -9.34
CA THR A 175 7.72 -26.38 -10.78
C THR A 175 6.35 -26.58 -11.41
N ASP A 176 6.15 -26.06 -12.61
CA ASP A 176 4.95 -26.30 -13.42
C ASP A 176 4.92 -27.73 -14.01
N ASN A 177 6.07 -28.43 -14.00
CA ASN A 177 6.20 -29.80 -14.47
C ASN A 177 6.82 -30.69 -13.37
N PRO A 178 6.01 -31.25 -12.46
CA PRO A 178 6.50 -32.11 -11.39
C PRO A 178 6.92 -33.48 -11.94
N SER A 179 8.19 -33.85 -11.75
CA SER A 179 8.69 -35.19 -12.01
C SER A 179 9.36 -35.75 -10.75
N PRO A 180 9.22 -37.06 -10.46
CA PRO A 180 9.86 -37.69 -9.30
C PRO A 180 11.39 -37.66 -9.38
N GLU A 181 11.94 -37.62 -10.60
CA GLU A 181 13.38 -37.50 -10.87
C GLU A 181 13.95 -36.14 -10.43
N LEU A 182 13.10 -35.13 -10.28
CA LEU A 182 13.52 -33.77 -9.93
C LEU A 182 14.02 -33.70 -8.48
N THR A 183 13.35 -34.38 -7.55
CA THR A 183 13.77 -34.45 -6.14
C THR A 183 15.08 -35.21 -5.98
N SER A 184 15.26 -36.32 -6.72
CA SER A 184 16.53 -37.06 -6.72
C SER A 184 17.66 -36.25 -7.36
N SER A 185 17.39 -35.53 -8.44
CA SER A 185 18.37 -34.66 -9.10
C SER A 185 18.77 -33.50 -8.19
N PHE A 186 17.81 -32.90 -7.49
CA PHE A 186 18.07 -31.85 -6.49
C PHE A 186 18.98 -32.36 -5.38
N SER A 187 18.67 -33.55 -4.83
CA SER A 187 19.46 -34.15 -3.75
C SER A 187 20.90 -34.44 -4.16
N ASN A 188 21.13 -34.81 -5.42
CA ASN A 188 22.46 -35.04 -5.96
C ASN A 188 23.22 -33.72 -6.15
N LEU A 189 22.60 -32.73 -6.80
CA LEU A 189 23.20 -31.41 -7.00
C LEU A 189 23.48 -30.69 -5.68
N TRP A 190 22.62 -30.86 -4.67
CA TRP A 190 22.84 -30.31 -3.34
C TRP A 190 24.14 -30.83 -2.71
N LYS A 191 24.36 -32.15 -2.78
CA LYS A 191 25.57 -32.79 -2.24
C LYS A 191 26.83 -32.36 -2.99
N GLU A 192 26.71 -32.07 -4.28
CA GLU A 192 27.81 -31.61 -5.12
C GLU A 192 28.22 -30.17 -4.81
N HIS A 193 27.26 -29.24 -4.75
CA HIS A 193 27.52 -27.81 -4.55
C HIS A 193 27.69 -27.40 -3.08
N ILE A 194 27.09 -28.14 -2.14
CA ILE A 194 27.10 -27.77 -0.71
C ILE A 194 27.60 -28.97 0.10
N PRO A 195 28.87 -29.37 -0.09
CA PRO A 195 29.43 -30.50 0.63
C PRO A 195 29.48 -30.20 2.14
N GLY A 196 28.99 -31.13 2.96
CA GLY A 196 29.03 -31.03 4.43
C GLY A 196 27.69 -30.70 5.09
N ARG A 197 26.67 -30.26 4.34
CA ARG A 197 25.31 -30.10 4.87
C ARG A 197 24.43 -31.31 4.57
N ALA A 198 23.52 -31.61 5.49
CA ALA A 198 22.42 -32.53 5.22
C ALA A 198 21.59 -32.03 4.03
N VAL A 199 21.05 -32.95 3.24
CA VAL A 199 20.07 -32.61 2.21
C VAL A 199 18.83 -32.07 2.94
N PRO A 200 18.35 -30.86 2.59
CA PRO A 200 17.18 -30.28 3.23
C PRO A 200 15.92 -31.07 2.91
N ASP A 201 14.99 -31.07 3.87
CA ASP A 201 13.65 -31.66 3.71
C ASP A 201 12.74 -30.80 2.81
#